data_AF-A0A7V2ZGS2-F1
#
_entry.id   AF-A0A7V2ZGS2-F1
#
_cell.length_a   1.000
_cell.length_b   1.000
_cell.length_c   1.000
_cell.angle_alpha   90.00
_cell.angle_beta   90.00
_cell.angle_gamma   90.00
#
_symmetry.space_group_name_H-M   'P 1'
#
loop_
_entity.id
_entity.type
_entity.pdbx_description
1 polymer ?
#
loop_
_entity_poly.entity_id
_entity_poly.type
_entity_poly.pdbx_seq_one_letter_code
_entity_poly.pdbx_strand_id
1 'polypeptide(L)'
;MASADCCGCNLKCVFCWSNYLRDNPDKCGKFYTPEEVFNSLVWCAKKHSYNQLRISGNEVTIVKEHMFELLELVDKTEYLFIVETSFQTSQEQNLKDLIFSYKHYKILFYMM
;
A
#
# COMPACT_ATOMS: atom_id res chain seq x y z
N MET A 1 -11.28 8.12 -4.20
CA MET A 1 -10.59 6.81 -4.15
C MET A 1 -10.81 6.18 -2.79
N ALA A 2 -10.84 4.85 -2.71
CA ALA A 2 -10.78 4.15 -1.42
C ALA A 2 -9.31 3.99 -1.02
N SER A 3 -8.97 4.21 0.24
CA SER A 3 -7.58 4.18 0.71
C SER A 3 -7.44 3.31 1.95
N ALA A 4 -6.32 2.59 2.02
CA ALA A 4 -5.85 1.87 3.19
C ALA A 4 -4.48 2.41 3.62
N ASP A 5 -4.22 2.37 4.92
CA ASP A 5 -2.95 2.82 5.50
C ASP A 5 -2.21 1.65 6.14
N CYS A 6 -0.91 1.56 5.90
CA CYS A 6 -0.01 0.56 6.47
C CYS A 6 0.54 0.99 7.83
N CYS A 7 0.91 0.02 8.66
CA CYS A 7 1.62 0.22 9.93
C CYS A 7 3.09 -0.22 9.79
N GLY A 8 4.00 0.54 10.41
CA GLY A 8 5.43 0.28 10.37
C GLY A 8 6.16 0.94 9.19
N CYS A 9 7.29 1.59 9.48
CA CYS A 9 8.17 2.21 8.49
C CYS A 9 9.62 2.03 8.94
N ASN A 10 10.55 1.83 8.01
CA ASN A 10 11.99 1.76 8.28
C ASN A 10 12.60 3.17 8.45
N LEU A 11 11.84 4.22 8.18
CA LEU A 11 12.28 5.62 8.26
C LEU A 11 11.75 6.37 9.45
N LYS A 12 12.63 7.12 10.10
CA LYS A 12 12.28 8.03 11.20
C LYS A 12 12.23 9.49 10.76
N CYS A 13 11.41 9.79 9.76
CA CYS A 13 11.24 11.16 9.27
C CYS A 13 10.71 12.06 10.39
N VAL A 14 11.39 13.16 10.67
CA VAL A 14 11.03 14.13 11.73
C VAL A 14 9.65 14.75 11.48
N PHE A 15 9.25 14.84 10.21
CA PHE A 15 7.97 15.38 9.76
C PHE A 15 6.87 14.31 9.57
N CYS A 16 7.09 13.06 9.98
CA CYS A 16 6.10 12.00 9.77
C CYS A 16 4.88 12.18 10.70
N TRP A 17 3.73 12.41 10.09
CA TRP A 17 2.40 12.40 10.70
C TRP A 17 1.94 11.04 11.28
N SER A 18 2.56 9.93 10.87
CA SER A 18 2.23 8.56 11.31
C SER A 18 3.23 7.97 12.31
N ASN A 19 4.00 8.83 13.02
CA ASN A 19 5.07 8.43 13.95
C ASN A 19 4.68 7.32 14.94
N TYR A 20 3.48 7.41 15.54
CA TYR A 20 3.05 6.43 16.55
C TYR A 20 2.88 5.03 15.93
N LEU A 21 2.20 4.95 14.79
CA LEU A 21 1.95 3.72 14.03
C LEU A 21 3.25 3.11 13.48
N ARG A 22 4.22 3.97 13.13
CA ARG A 22 5.57 3.53 12.75
C ARG A 22 6.29 2.88 13.91
N ASP A 23 6.35 3.57 15.06
CA ASP A 23 7.26 3.20 16.16
C ASP A 23 6.69 2.11 17.07
N ASN A 24 5.36 1.87 17.03
CA ASN A 24 4.68 0.89 17.87
C ASN A 24 3.73 -0.02 17.07
N PRO A 25 4.15 -0.65 15.96
CA PRO A 25 3.25 -1.38 15.07
C PRO A 25 2.53 -2.55 15.77
N ASP A 26 3.19 -3.18 16.75
CA ASP A 26 2.66 -4.26 17.60
C ASP A 26 1.53 -3.80 18.54
N LYS A 27 1.45 -2.49 18.82
CA LYS A 27 0.45 -1.90 19.71
C LYS A 27 -0.68 -1.21 18.94
N CYS A 28 -0.66 -1.31 17.61
CA CYS A 28 -1.59 -0.60 16.74
C CYS A 28 -2.67 -1.53 16.20
N GLY A 29 -3.88 -1.39 16.74
CA GLY A 29 -5.10 -1.95 16.13
C GLY A 29 -5.07 -3.45 15.92
N LYS A 30 -5.48 -3.89 14.73
CA LYS A 30 -5.50 -5.29 14.29
C LYS A 30 -4.83 -5.38 12.94
N PHE A 31 -4.03 -6.43 12.75
CA PHE A 31 -3.52 -6.80 11.44
C PHE A 31 -4.62 -7.51 10.65
N TYR A 32 -4.70 -7.18 9.37
CA TYR A 32 -5.67 -7.76 8.44
C TYR A 32 -4.92 -8.60 7.41
N THR A 33 -5.59 -9.59 6.84
CA THR A 33 -5.08 -10.34 5.69
C THR A 33 -5.21 -9.51 4.41
N PRO A 34 -4.46 -9.83 3.33
CA PRO A 34 -4.59 -9.14 2.05
C PRO A 34 -6.03 -9.16 1.51
N GLU A 35 -6.74 -10.27 1.70
CA GLU A 35 -8.12 -10.43 1.28
C GLU A 35 -9.09 -9.54 2.06
N GLU A 36 -8.91 -9.41 3.38
CA GLU A 36 -9.70 -8.50 4.22
C GLU A 36 -9.52 -7.04 3.81
N VAL A 37 -8.27 -6.64 3.53
CA VAL A 37 -7.93 -5.28 3.04
C VAL A 37 -8.57 -5.05 1.67
N PHE A 38 -8.40 -5.98 0.73
CA PHE A 38 -8.97 -5.91 -0.60
C PHE A 38 -10.51 -5.79 -0.56
N ASN A 39 -11.18 -6.66 0.18
CA ASN A 39 -12.64 -6.65 0.29
C ASN A 39 -13.16 -5.35 0.89
N SER A 40 -12.46 -4.81 1.90
CA SER A 40 -12.80 -3.52 2.51
C SER A 40 -12.64 -2.36 1.53
N LEU A 41 -11.53 -2.35 0.77
CA LEU A 41 -11.24 -1.36 -0.26
C LEU A 41 -12.29 -1.39 -1.39
N VAL A 42 -12.61 -2.58 -1.90
CA VAL A 42 -13.62 -2.77 -2.95
C VAL A 42 -15.01 -2.38 -2.45
N TRP A 43 -15.37 -2.74 -1.21
CA TRP A 43 -16.65 -2.34 -0.62
C TRP A 43 -16.78 -0.81 -0.55
N CYS A 44 -15.75 -0.12 -0.04
CA CYS A 44 -15.70 1.33 -0.01
C CYS A 44 -15.79 1.93 -1.42
N ALA A 45 -15.03 1.38 -2.38
CA ALA A 45 -15.02 1.87 -3.76
C ALA A 45 -16.40 1.70 -4.42
N LYS A 46 -17.05 0.55 -4.27
CA LYS A 46 -18.41 0.31 -4.79
C LYS A 46 -19.43 1.24 -4.16
N LYS A 47 -19.39 1.38 -2.83
CA LYS A 47 -20.32 2.23 -2.07
C LYS A 47 -20.27 3.69 -2.51
N HIS A 48 -19.09 4.18 -2.86
CA HIS A 48 -18.87 5.58 -3.23
C HIS A 48 -18.60 5.78 -4.73
N SER A 49 -18.82 4.74 -5.56
CA SER A 49 -18.59 4.76 -7.01
C SER A 49 -17.18 5.23 -7.41
N TYR A 50 -16.17 4.85 -6.64
CA TYR A 50 -14.77 5.08 -7.00
C TYR A 50 -14.28 4.01 -7.97
N ASN A 51 -13.37 4.41 -8.85
CA ASN A 51 -12.62 3.53 -9.75
C ASN A 51 -11.15 3.37 -9.35
N GLN A 52 -10.77 3.91 -8.19
CA GLN A 52 -9.40 3.98 -7.70
C GLN A 52 -9.30 3.43 -6.29
N LEU A 53 -8.28 2.60 -6.09
CA LEU A 53 -7.87 2.03 -4.82
C LEU A 53 -6.44 2.51 -4.51
N ARG A 54 -6.12 2.77 -3.24
CA ARG A 54 -4.82 3.26 -2.82
C ARG A 54 -4.34 2.58 -1.54
N ILE A 55 -3.05 2.34 -1.45
CA ILE A 55 -2.37 1.97 -0.20
C ILE A 55 -1.22 2.94 0.09
N SER A 56 -1.12 3.42 1.34
CA SER A 56 -0.15 4.44 1.79
C SER A 56 0.09 4.37 3.31
N GLY A 57 0.44 5.48 3.95
CA GLY A 57 0.53 5.67 5.40
C GLY A 57 1.96 5.56 5.92
N ASN A 58 2.49 4.34 5.89
CA ASN A 58 3.88 4.03 6.24
C ASN A 58 4.53 3.24 5.08
N GLU A 59 5.59 2.47 5.33
CA GLU A 59 6.29 1.79 4.23
C GLU A 59 5.62 0.47 3.86
N VAL A 60 4.94 0.47 2.71
CA VAL A 60 4.16 -0.65 2.19
C VAL A 60 5.05 -1.86 1.86
N THR A 61 6.32 -1.62 1.52
CA THR A 61 7.26 -2.67 1.07
C THR A 61 7.92 -3.46 2.21
N ILE A 62 7.65 -3.11 3.48
CA ILE A 62 8.19 -3.85 4.64
C ILE A 62 7.72 -5.30 4.66
N VAL A 63 6.48 -5.56 4.28
CA VAL A 63 5.90 -6.91 4.17
C VAL A 63 5.55 -7.17 2.71
N LYS A 64 6.54 -7.59 1.94
CA LYS A 64 6.44 -7.74 0.48
C LYS A 64 5.39 -8.75 0.08
N GLU A 65 5.31 -9.87 0.79
CA GLU A 65 4.37 -10.97 0.52
C GLU A 65 2.93 -10.47 0.61
N HIS A 66 2.60 -9.75 1.69
CA HIS A 66 1.28 -9.15 1.89
C HIS A 66 0.91 -8.17 0.75
N MET A 67 1.87 -7.33 0.33
CA MET A 67 1.68 -6.41 -0.77
C MET A 67 1.44 -7.13 -2.10
N PHE A 68 2.22 -8.18 -2.41
CA PHE A 68 2.06 -8.93 -3.65
C PHE A 68 0.73 -9.67 -3.74
N GLU A 69 0.31 -10.32 -2.66
CA GLU A 69 -1.01 -10.96 -2.60
C GLU A 69 -2.14 -9.94 -2.82
N LEU A 70 -2.01 -8.73 -2.26
CA LEU A 70 -2.97 -7.66 -2.50
C LEU A 70 -2.95 -7.18 -3.97
N LEU A 71 -1.77 -7.04 -4.58
CA LEU A 71 -1.62 -6.67 -5.99
C LEU A 71 -2.27 -7.71 -6.91
N GLU A 72 -2.07 -9.00 -6.64
CA GLU A 72 -2.70 -10.10 -7.40
C GLU A 72 -4.23 -10.09 -7.29
N LEU A 73 -4.79 -9.71 -6.14
CA LEU A 73 -6.23 -9.56 -5.98
C LEU A 73 -6.76 -8.38 -6.79
N VAL A 74 -6.05 -7.25 -6.80
CA VAL A 74 -6.48 -6.05 -7.53
C VAL A 74 -6.32 -6.20 -9.04
N ASP A 75 -5.28 -6.90 -9.53
CA ASP A 75 -5.07 -7.14 -10.96
C ASP A 75 -6.20 -7.96 -11.62
N LYS A 76 -6.98 -8.70 -10.81
CA LYS A 76 -8.19 -9.41 -11.25
C LYS A 76 -9.41 -8.48 -11.40
N THR A 77 -9.22 -7.17 -11.29
CA THR A 77 -10.28 -6.15 -11.33
C THR A 77 -9.93 -4.99 -12.26
N GLU A 78 -10.93 -4.17 -12.57
CA GLU A 78 -10.76 -2.95 -13.38
C GLU A 78 -10.36 -1.72 -12.55
N TYR A 79 -10.04 -1.89 -11.26
CA TYR A 79 -9.66 -0.77 -10.41
C TYR A 79 -8.24 -0.29 -10.73
N LEU A 80 -8.07 1.03 -10.80
CA LEU A 80 -6.74 1.63 -10.80
C LEU A 80 -6.15 1.56 -9.38
N PHE A 81 -5.09 0.79 -9.19
CA PHE A 81 -4.39 0.67 -7.92
C PHE A 81 -3.24 1.67 -7.80
N ILE A 82 -3.17 2.37 -6.69
CA ILE A 82 -2.14 3.38 -6.43
C ILE A 82 -1.33 2.95 -5.20
N VAL A 83 -0.04 2.73 -5.39
CA VAL A 83 0.89 2.41 -4.29
C VAL A 83 1.75 3.63 -4.02
N GLU A 84 1.65 4.17 -2.80
CA GLU A 84 2.54 5.22 -2.31
C GLU A 84 3.64 4.59 -1.46
N THR A 85 4.89 4.82 -1.84
CA THR A 85 6.06 4.22 -1.18
C THR A 85 7.29 5.10 -1.35
N SER A 86 8.13 5.12 -0.33
CA SER A 86 9.43 5.77 -0.32
C SER A 86 10.52 4.74 -0.61
N PHE A 87 10.60 4.28 -1.86
CA PHE A 87 11.65 3.34 -2.27
C PHE A 87 13.04 3.94 -2.04
N GLN A 88 13.84 3.31 -1.17
CA GLN A 88 15.13 3.81 -0.70
C GLN A 88 16.30 2.89 -0.97
N THR A 89 16.06 1.63 -1.37
CA THR A 89 17.13 0.64 -1.54
C THR A 89 17.17 0.05 -2.94
N SER A 90 18.37 -0.35 -3.37
CA SER A 90 18.61 -0.99 -4.68
C SER A 90 17.85 -2.30 -4.87
N GLN A 91 17.51 -3.01 -3.80
CA GLN A 91 16.67 -4.23 -3.87
C GLN A 91 15.23 -3.95 -4.29
N GLU A 92 14.76 -2.71 -4.17
CA GLU A 92 13.41 -2.31 -4.55
C GLU A 92 13.31 -1.94 -6.03
N GLN A 93 14.44 -1.85 -6.75
CA GLN A 93 14.43 -1.60 -8.20
C GLN A 93 13.71 -2.75 -8.95
N ASN A 94 13.99 -4.00 -8.55
CA ASN A 94 13.28 -5.18 -9.09
C ASN A 94 11.79 -5.19 -8.72
N LEU A 95 11.43 -4.64 -7.55
CA LEU A 95 10.03 -4.50 -7.13
C LEU A 95 9.31 -3.46 -7.99
N LYS A 96 9.99 -2.36 -8.34
CA LYS A 96 9.44 -1.38 -9.28
C LYS A 96 9.14 -2.06 -10.60
N ASP A 97 10.10 -2.77 -11.20
CA ASP A 97 9.91 -3.42 -12.50
C ASP A 97 8.78 -4.46 -12.47
N LEU A 98 8.67 -5.23 -11.38
CA LEU A 98 7.59 -6.19 -11.19
C LEU A 98 6.23 -5.51 -11.02
N ILE A 99 6.14 -4.47 -10.19
CA ILE A 99 4.92 -3.66 -10.07
C ILE A 99 4.60 -3.04 -11.43
N PHE A 100 5.62 -2.60 -12.18
CA PHE A 100 5.49 -2.07 -13.54
C PHE A 100 4.98 -3.09 -14.58
N SER A 101 4.88 -4.37 -14.23
CA SER A 101 4.40 -5.42 -15.15
C SER A 101 2.89 -5.66 -15.11
N TYR A 102 2.19 -5.19 -14.07
CA TYR A 102 0.73 -5.37 -13.95
C TYR A 102 -0.03 -4.50 -14.99
N LYS A 103 -1.37 -4.48 -15.05
CA LYS A 103 -2.05 -3.66 -16.08
C LYS A 103 -2.64 -2.35 -15.57
N HIS A 104 -3.01 -2.30 -14.30
CA HIS A 104 -3.85 -1.25 -13.74
C HIS A 104 -3.26 -0.61 -12.48
N TYR A 105 -1.96 -0.33 -12.45
CA TYR A 105 -1.31 0.28 -11.29
C TYR A 105 -0.63 1.62 -11.63
N LYS A 106 -0.50 2.46 -10.62
CA LYS A 106 0.37 3.64 -10.62
C LYS A 106 1.17 3.65 -9.33
N ILE A 107 2.48 3.78 -9.45
CA ILE A 107 3.35 4.07 -8.31
C ILE A 107 3.45 5.58 -8.17
N LEU A 108 3.13 6.09 -6.99
CA LEU A 108 3.41 7.48 -6.61
C LEU A 108 4.68 7.49 -5.75
N PHE A 109 5.74 8.06 -6.33
CA PHE A 109 6.99 8.30 -5.63
C PHE A 109 6.92 9.63 -4.91
N TYR A 110 7.15 9.63 -3.61
CA TYR A 110 7.55 10.85 -2.91
C TYR A 110 9.07 10.95 -3.02
N MET A 111 9.55 11.80 -3.93
CA MET A 111 10.91 12.33 -3.85
C MET A 111 10.92 13.35 -2.70
N MET A 112 11.44 12.93 -1.55
CA MET A 112 11.80 13.84 -0.46
C MET A 112 13.31 13.86 -0.30
#